data_AF-A0A7X3XF28-F1
#
_entry.id   AF-A0A7X3XF28-F1
#
_cell.length_a   1.000
_cell.length_b   1.000
_cell.length_c   1.000
_cell.angle_alpha   90.00
_cell.angle_beta   90.00
_cell.angle_gamma   90.00
#
_symmetry.space_group_name_H-M   'P 1'
#
loop_
_entity.id
_entity.type
_entity.pdbx_description
1 polymer ?
#
loop_
_entity_poly.entity_id
_entity_poly.type
_entity_poly.pdbx_seq_one_letter_code
_entity_poly.pdbx_strand_id
1 'polypeptide(L)'
;MTIRVGQQAPDFTATAVFDQEFQEVKLSQYRGKYVVLFFYPLDFTFVCPTEITAFSDRHEEFSSKDTEVLGVSVDSEYSHLAWLQTDREAGGLGDIAYPLVSDLNKTIARDYNVLDEEAGVAVRGLFIIDPDGVIMHATVNNLPVGRNVDETLRVLQAFQYIRSHPDEVCPADWTPGDPTMNPDPVKSKEYFAAVN
;
A
#
# COMPACT_ATOMS: atom_id res chain seq x y z
N MET A 1 -2.52 -19.31 6.04
CA MET A 1 -3.00 -19.56 4.66
C MET A 1 -2.21 -18.67 3.72
N THR A 2 -1.92 -19.09 2.49
CA THR A 2 -1.22 -18.22 1.54
C THR A 2 -2.19 -17.20 0.95
N ILE A 3 -1.93 -15.91 1.21
CA ILE A 3 -2.66 -14.77 0.65
C ILE A 3 -2.50 -14.71 -0.88
N ARG A 4 -3.55 -14.33 -1.61
CA ARG A 4 -3.51 -14.15 -3.07
C ARG A 4 -4.32 -12.94 -3.50
N VAL A 5 -3.86 -12.28 -4.58
CA VAL A 5 -4.65 -11.25 -5.29
C VAL A 5 -6.00 -11.84 -5.70
N GLY A 6 -7.07 -11.05 -5.53
CA GLY A 6 -8.46 -11.45 -5.72
C GLY A 6 -9.12 -12.08 -4.49
N GLN A 7 -8.41 -12.25 -3.37
CA GLN A 7 -8.99 -12.71 -2.10
C GLN A 7 -9.24 -11.55 -1.14
N GLN A 8 -10.11 -11.79 -0.15
CA GLN A 8 -10.28 -10.86 0.97
C GLN A 8 -8.95 -10.70 1.72
N ALA A 9 -8.61 -9.44 1.99
CA ALA A 9 -7.45 -9.08 2.79
C ALA A 9 -7.61 -9.63 4.21
N PRO A 10 -6.59 -10.32 4.78
CA PRO A 10 -6.61 -10.72 6.19
C PRO A 10 -6.88 -9.52 7.09
N ASP A 11 -7.98 -9.56 7.84
CA ASP A 11 -8.34 -8.49 8.77
C ASP A 11 -7.39 -8.52 9.97
N PHE A 12 -7.09 -7.34 10.51
CA PHE A 12 -6.29 -7.20 11.72
C PHE A 12 -6.82 -6.08 12.59
N THR A 13 -6.46 -6.12 13.87
CA THR A 13 -6.65 -5.03 14.83
C THR A 13 -5.34 -4.88 15.58
N ALA A 14 -4.75 -3.69 15.55
CA ALA A 14 -3.44 -3.43 16.13
C ALA A 14 -3.28 -1.97 16.56
N THR A 15 -2.36 -1.73 17.48
CA THR A 15 -1.95 -0.38 17.86
C THR A 15 -1.18 0.26 16.72
N ALA A 16 -1.50 1.51 16.42
CA ALA A 16 -0.78 2.34 15.48
C ALA A 16 -0.44 3.69 16.11
N VAL A 17 0.54 4.37 15.52
CA VAL A 17 0.92 5.74 15.88
C VAL A 17 0.51 6.68 14.77
N PHE A 18 -0.26 7.71 15.10
CA PHE A 18 -0.65 8.78 14.17
C PHE A 18 -0.83 10.07 14.96
N ASP A 19 -0.42 11.20 14.38
CA ASP A 19 -0.43 12.51 15.04
C ASP A 19 0.23 12.48 16.44
N GLN A 20 1.31 11.70 16.56
CA GLN A 20 2.06 11.45 17.80
C GLN A 20 1.25 10.78 18.94
N GLU A 21 0.06 10.24 18.64
CA GLU A 21 -0.79 9.53 19.58
C GLU A 21 -0.89 8.03 19.25
N PHE A 22 -1.17 7.22 20.28
CA PHE A 22 -1.48 5.81 20.11
C PHE A 22 -2.96 5.62 19.84
N GLN A 23 -3.27 4.93 18.76
CA GLN A 23 -4.64 4.63 18.35
C GLN A 23 -4.79 3.17 17.94
N GLU A 24 -5.96 2.59 18.15
CA GLU A 24 -6.29 1.27 17.63
C GLU A 24 -6.75 1.40 16.18
N VAL A 25 -6.16 0.61 15.29
CA VAL A 25 -6.53 0.54 13.87
C VAL A 25 -7.04 -0.85 13.56
N LYS A 26 -8.20 -0.92 12.91
CA LYS A 26 -8.77 -2.15 12.37
C LYS A 26 -8.91 -2.05 10.86
N LEU A 27 -8.34 -3.00 10.10
CA LEU A 27 -8.37 -2.90 8.62
C LEU A 27 -9.81 -2.82 8.06
N SER A 28 -10.74 -3.60 8.62
CA SER A 28 -12.14 -3.56 8.20
C SER A 28 -12.87 -2.23 8.47
N GLN A 29 -12.28 -1.29 9.23
CA GLN A 29 -12.85 0.05 9.40
C GLN A 29 -12.73 0.92 8.14
N TYR A 30 -11.81 0.55 7.23
CA TYR A 30 -11.58 1.27 5.98
C TYR A 30 -12.46 0.78 4.82
N ARG A 31 -13.41 -0.14 5.06
CA ARG A 31 -14.37 -0.56 4.03
C ARG A 31 -15.12 0.65 3.49
N GLY A 32 -15.33 0.67 2.18
CA GLY A 32 -15.82 1.84 1.45
C GLY A 32 -14.70 2.70 0.83
N LYS A 33 -13.46 2.59 1.30
CA LYS A 33 -12.28 3.26 0.74
C LYS A 33 -11.28 2.26 0.18
N TYR A 34 -10.41 2.72 -0.72
CA TYR A 34 -9.21 1.95 -1.05
C TYR A 34 -8.19 2.06 0.10
N VAL A 35 -7.35 1.03 0.25
CA VAL A 35 -6.24 1.04 1.22
C VAL A 35 -4.95 0.61 0.53
N VAL A 36 -3.91 1.43 0.64
CA VAL A 36 -2.53 1.05 0.34
C VAL A 36 -1.88 0.61 1.65
N LEU A 37 -1.77 -0.69 1.85
CA LEU A 37 -1.13 -1.29 3.01
C LEU A 37 0.29 -1.71 2.62
N PHE A 38 1.30 -1.14 3.27
CA PHE A 38 2.68 -1.46 2.94
C PHE A 38 3.50 -1.82 4.18
N PHE A 39 4.30 -2.87 4.05
CA PHE A 39 5.21 -3.36 5.07
C PHE A 39 6.62 -2.84 4.82
N TYR A 40 7.35 -2.57 5.88
CA TYR A 40 8.78 -2.26 5.82
C TYR A 40 9.54 -3.05 6.90
N PRO A 41 10.85 -3.31 6.69
CA PRO A 41 11.60 -4.21 7.57
C PRO A 41 11.68 -3.77 9.03
N LEU A 42 12.23 -2.57 9.28
CA LEU A 42 12.55 -2.06 10.62
C LEU A 42 12.59 -0.53 10.63
N ASP A 43 12.20 0.04 11.76
CA ASP A 43 12.45 1.44 12.15
C ASP A 43 13.96 1.74 12.23
N PHE A 44 14.34 3.01 12.14
CA PHE A 44 15.73 3.50 12.25
C PHE A 44 16.73 2.82 11.29
N THR A 45 16.26 2.40 10.12
CA THR A 45 17.10 1.87 9.02
C THR A 45 17.17 2.86 7.85
N PHE A 46 17.70 2.42 6.68
CA PHE A 46 18.13 3.34 5.63
C PHE A 46 17.09 3.62 4.55
N VAL A 47 16.53 2.58 3.93
CA VAL A 47 15.56 2.74 2.81
C VAL A 47 14.16 3.02 3.34
N CYS A 48 13.78 2.43 4.48
CA CYS A 48 12.47 2.59 5.10
C CYS A 48 12.02 4.05 5.30
N PRO A 49 12.83 4.97 5.86
CA PRO A 49 12.41 6.36 6.03
C PRO A 49 12.16 7.06 4.69
N THR A 50 12.88 6.67 3.62
CA THR A 50 12.67 7.25 2.29
C THR A 50 11.32 6.84 1.69
N GLU A 51 10.88 5.60 1.90
CA GLU A 51 9.57 5.13 1.44
C GLU A 51 8.44 5.77 2.25
N ILE A 52 8.58 5.78 3.57
CA ILE A 52 7.55 6.32 4.48
C ILE A 52 7.32 7.81 4.21
N THR A 53 8.40 8.59 4.15
CA THR A 53 8.29 10.02 3.86
C THR A 53 7.81 10.30 2.44
N ALA A 54 8.20 9.50 1.43
CA ALA A 54 7.71 9.67 0.07
C ALA A 54 6.19 9.45 -0.08
N PHE A 55 5.63 8.44 0.59
CA PHE A 55 4.17 8.26 0.66
C PHE A 55 3.50 9.39 1.44
N SER A 56 4.15 9.90 2.49
CA SER A 56 3.58 10.93 3.36
C SER A 56 3.49 12.28 2.65
N ASP A 57 4.58 12.68 1.99
CA ASP A 57 4.67 13.94 1.27
C ASP A 57 3.68 14.00 0.09
N ARG A 58 3.26 12.83 -0.40
CA ARG A 58 2.29 12.66 -1.50
C ARG A 58 0.93 12.13 -1.03
N HIS A 59 0.65 12.16 0.27
CA HIS A 59 -0.58 11.59 0.83
C HIS A 59 -1.85 12.26 0.27
N GLU A 60 -1.79 13.54 -0.11
CA GLU A 60 -2.90 14.24 -0.76
C GLU A 60 -3.32 13.59 -2.09
N GLU A 61 -2.37 13.01 -2.83
CA GLU A 61 -2.67 12.32 -4.09
C GLU A 61 -3.48 11.03 -3.89
N PHE A 62 -3.36 10.40 -2.71
CA PHE A 62 -4.13 9.22 -2.30
C PHE A 62 -5.48 9.62 -1.69
N SER A 63 -5.47 10.51 -0.71
CA SER A 63 -6.69 10.94 0.01
C SER A 63 -7.70 11.64 -0.91
N SER A 64 -7.24 12.43 -1.90
CA SER A 64 -8.12 13.00 -2.95
C SER A 64 -8.82 11.95 -3.83
N LYS A 65 -8.38 10.70 -3.77
CA LYS A 65 -8.94 9.54 -4.49
C LYS A 65 -9.58 8.54 -3.53
N ASP A 66 -10.04 8.99 -2.37
CA ASP A 66 -10.71 8.15 -1.37
C ASP A 66 -9.90 6.90 -1.00
N THR A 67 -8.59 7.11 -0.81
CA THR A 67 -7.62 6.06 -0.51
C THR A 67 -6.83 6.42 0.74
N GLU A 68 -6.76 5.47 1.68
CA GLU A 68 -5.93 5.56 2.88
C GLU A 68 -4.60 4.83 2.68
N VAL A 69 -3.56 5.29 3.36
CA VAL A 69 -2.23 4.65 3.37
C VAL A 69 -1.96 4.13 4.78
N LEU A 70 -1.41 2.92 4.91
CA LEU A 70 -1.04 2.34 6.20
C LEU A 70 0.38 1.74 6.09
N GLY A 71 1.30 2.21 6.93
CA GLY A 71 2.63 1.60 7.07
C GLY A 71 2.63 0.56 8.17
N VAL A 72 3.34 -0.56 8.00
CA VAL A 72 3.43 -1.64 8.99
C VAL A 72 4.87 -2.13 9.14
N SER A 73 5.34 -2.30 10.36
CA SER A 73 6.54 -3.12 10.63
C SER A 73 6.36 -3.93 11.91
N VAL A 74 7.37 -4.76 12.21
CA VAL A 74 7.39 -5.60 13.41
C VAL A 74 7.84 -4.84 14.67
N ASP A 75 8.08 -3.53 14.56
CA ASP A 75 8.51 -2.69 15.67
C ASP A 75 7.33 -2.32 16.58
N SER A 76 7.62 -1.97 17.83
CA SER A 76 6.58 -1.51 18.78
C SER A 76 6.09 -0.10 18.45
N GLU A 77 4.87 0.24 18.90
CA GLU A 77 4.32 1.59 18.83
C GLU A 77 5.22 2.65 19.49
N TYR A 78 5.98 2.28 20.52
CA TYR A 78 6.94 3.17 21.17
C TYR A 78 8.15 3.49 20.27
N SER A 79 8.60 2.52 19.46
CA SER A 79 9.66 2.73 18.47
C SER A 79 9.18 3.68 17.38
N HIS A 80 7.97 3.45 16.85
CA HIS A 80 7.35 4.32 15.86
C HIS A 80 7.25 5.76 16.37
N LEU A 81 6.75 5.97 17.59
CA LEU A 81 6.64 7.30 18.18
C LEU A 81 8.01 7.99 18.32
N ALA A 82 9.02 7.28 18.80
CA ALA A 82 10.37 7.81 18.89
C ALA A 82 10.94 8.19 17.50
N TRP A 83 10.60 7.42 16.47
CA TRP A 83 11.08 7.67 15.12
C TRP A 83 10.38 8.86 14.44
N LEU A 84 9.08 9.05 14.71
CA LEU A 84 8.32 10.25 14.34
C LEU A 84 8.89 11.51 15.00
N GLN A 85 9.30 11.41 16.27
CA GLN A 85 9.93 12.51 17.01
C GLN A 85 11.38 12.80 16.60
N THR A 86 11.97 11.97 15.73
CA THR A 86 13.31 12.19 15.21
C THR A 86 13.24 12.99 13.91
N ASP A 87 14.08 14.02 13.77
CA ASP A 87 14.14 14.85 12.57
C ASP A 87 14.56 14.05 11.33
N ARG A 88 13.98 14.37 10.16
CA ARG A 88 14.33 13.74 8.88
C ARG A 88 15.83 13.86 8.54
N GLU A 89 16.46 14.98 8.89
CA GLU A 89 17.91 15.19 8.69
C GLU A 89 18.78 14.23 9.51
N ALA A 90 18.24 13.74 10.63
CA ALA A 90 18.88 12.74 11.49
C ALA A 90 18.49 11.29 11.14
N GLY A 91 17.77 11.08 10.02
CA GLY A 91 17.25 9.76 9.62
C GLY A 91 15.93 9.37 10.28
N GLY A 92 15.25 10.33 10.91
CA GLY A 92 13.89 10.17 11.42
C GLY A 92 12.81 10.35 10.36
N LEU A 93 11.56 10.37 10.80
CA LEU A 93 10.40 10.56 9.92
C LEU A 93 9.84 11.99 9.98
N GLY A 94 9.97 12.67 11.11
CA GLY A 94 9.15 13.84 11.43
C GLY A 94 7.65 13.49 11.44
N ASP A 95 6.81 14.51 11.35
CA ASP A 95 5.37 14.30 11.20
C ASP A 95 5.06 13.65 9.82
N ILE A 96 4.17 12.67 9.84
CA ILE A 96 3.68 11.96 8.65
C ILE A 96 2.16 12.00 8.58
N ALA A 97 1.62 11.82 7.37
CA ALA A 97 0.21 12.04 7.07
C ALA A 97 -0.69 10.79 7.24
N TYR A 98 -0.16 9.68 7.74
CA TYR A 98 -0.90 8.43 7.90
C TYR A 98 -0.35 7.56 9.04
N PRO A 99 -1.10 6.57 9.57
CA PRO A 99 -0.67 5.78 10.72
C PRO A 99 0.44 4.76 10.41
N LEU A 100 1.33 4.56 11.37
CA LEU A 100 2.26 3.41 11.42
C LEU A 100 1.73 2.36 12.39
N VAL A 101 1.40 1.18 11.87
CA VAL A 101 0.85 0.05 12.60
C VAL A 101 1.99 -0.83 13.14
N SER A 102 1.93 -1.11 14.44
CA SER A 102 2.83 -2.04 15.10
C SER A 102 2.34 -3.49 14.93
N ASP A 103 3.16 -4.32 14.30
CA ASP A 103 2.98 -5.78 14.21
C ASP A 103 3.97 -6.51 15.13
N LEU A 104 4.03 -6.13 16.40
CA LEU A 104 5.01 -6.63 17.36
C LEU A 104 4.98 -8.17 17.52
N ASN A 105 3.80 -8.79 17.35
CA ASN A 105 3.62 -10.24 17.39
C ASN A 105 3.87 -10.93 16.04
N LYS A 106 4.17 -10.16 14.98
CA LYS A 106 4.49 -10.61 13.62
C LYS A 106 3.34 -11.37 12.95
N THR A 107 2.11 -11.20 13.44
CA THR A 107 0.95 -11.93 12.92
C THR A 107 0.48 -11.33 11.62
N ILE A 108 0.47 -10.00 11.50
CA ILE A 108 0.02 -9.30 10.30
C ILE A 108 0.97 -9.61 9.14
N ALA A 109 2.28 -9.43 9.31
CA ALA A 109 3.28 -9.74 8.29
C ALA A 109 3.24 -11.21 7.85
N ARG A 110 2.97 -12.14 8.78
CA ARG A 110 2.81 -13.56 8.48
C ARG A 110 1.54 -13.86 7.69
N ASP A 111 0.41 -13.25 8.06
CA ASP A 111 -0.87 -13.43 7.37
C ASP A 111 -0.84 -12.84 5.96
N TYR A 112 -0.07 -11.76 5.77
CA TYR A 112 0.23 -11.19 4.47
C TYR A 112 1.39 -11.88 3.73
N ASN A 113 1.95 -12.96 4.29
CA ASN A 113 3.02 -13.76 3.69
C ASN A 113 4.25 -12.93 3.26
N VAL A 114 4.59 -11.92 4.07
CA VAL A 114 5.74 -11.02 3.87
C VAL A 114 6.71 -11.07 5.04
N LEU A 115 6.45 -11.86 6.08
CA LEU A 115 7.41 -12.10 7.15
C LEU A 115 8.55 -13.01 6.65
N ASP A 116 9.77 -12.53 6.75
CA ASP A 116 10.96 -13.38 6.74
C ASP A 116 11.10 -14.00 8.14
N GLU A 117 10.78 -15.29 8.25
CA GLU A 117 10.80 -16.01 9.55
C GLU A 117 12.22 -16.18 10.11
N GLU A 118 13.25 -16.17 9.27
CA GLU A 118 14.65 -16.30 9.71
C GLU A 118 15.18 -14.95 10.21
N ALA A 119 14.95 -13.89 9.44
CA ALA A 119 15.38 -12.54 9.82
C ALA A 119 14.45 -11.90 10.88
N GLY A 120 13.22 -12.37 11.00
CA GLY A 120 12.23 -11.89 11.95
C GLY A 120 11.64 -10.52 11.61
N VAL A 121 11.72 -10.10 10.33
CA VAL A 121 11.28 -8.80 9.81
C VAL A 121 10.39 -8.99 8.58
N ALA A 122 9.58 -7.99 8.23
CA ALA A 122 8.83 -8.02 6.98
C ALA A 122 9.73 -7.65 5.79
N VAL A 123 9.61 -8.36 4.66
CA VAL A 123 10.12 -7.86 3.38
C VAL A 123 9.27 -6.66 2.91
N ARG A 124 9.70 -5.97 1.85
CA ARG A 124 9.01 -4.77 1.35
C ARG A 124 7.77 -5.13 0.53
N GLY A 125 6.75 -5.65 1.21
CA GLY A 125 5.44 -5.96 0.64
C GLY A 125 4.53 -4.74 0.60
N LEU A 126 3.79 -4.54 -0.49
CA LEU A 126 2.76 -3.52 -0.64
C LEU A 126 1.52 -4.15 -1.26
N PHE A 127 0.36 -3.82 -0.73
CA PHE A 127 -0.93 -4.33 -1.15
C PHE A 127 -1.88 -3.17 -1.41
N ILE A 128 -2.58 -3.19 -2.55
CA ILE A 128 -3.71 -2.29 -2.81
C ILE A 128 -4.98 -3.11 -2.56
N ILE A 129 -5.78 -2.66 -1.61
CA ILE A 129 -7.02 -3.29 -1.17
C ILE A 129 -8.18 -2.39 -1.59
N ASP A 130 -9.21 -2.96 -2.21
CA ASP A 130 -10.37 -2.20 -2.68
C ASP A 130 -11.40 -1.90 -1.57
N PRO A 131 -12.43 -1.09 -1.87
CA PRO A 131 -13.50 -0.76 -0.92
C PRO A 131 -14.24 -1.96 -0.31
N ASP A 132 -14.26 -3.10 -1.02
CA ASP A 132 -14.92 -4.34 -0.58
C ASP A 132 -13.96 -5.22 0.24
N GLY A 133 -12.72 -4.79 0.42
CA GLY A 133 -11.70 -5.51 1.17
C GLY A 133 -10.91 -6.54 0.37
N VAL A 134 -11.01 -6.53 -0.96
CA VAL A 134 -10.32 -7.48 -1.84
C VAL A 134 -8.94 -6.93 -2.19
N ILE A 135 -7.93 -7.79 -2.14
CA ILE A 135 -6.57 -7.44 -2.58
C ILE A 135 -6.56 -7.40 -4.09
N MET A 136 -6.33 -6.21 -4.67
CA MET A 136 -6.29 -6.01 -6.11
C MET A 136 -4.89 -6.10 -6.68
N HIS A 137 -3.89 -5.73 -5.88
CA HIS A 137 -2.50 -5.69 -6.29
C HIS A 137 -1.57 -6.08 -5.16
N ALA A 138 -0.43 -6.66 -5.52
CA ALA A 138 0.67 -6.90 -4.60
C ALA A 138 2.01 -6.59 -5.28
N THR A 139 2.93 -5.96 -4.56
CA THR A 139 4.34 -5.80 -4.94
C THR A 139 5.21 -6.21 -3.78
N VAL A 140 6.19 -7.07 -4.02
CA VAL A 140 7.10 -7.57 -2.98
C VAL A 140 8.53 -7.37 -3.45
N ASN A 141 9.20 -6.38 -2.87
CA ASN A 141 10.62 -6.15 -3.12
C ASN A 141 11.45 -6.83 -2.04
N ASN A 142 12.63 -7.31 -2.42
CA ASN A 142 13.65 -7.66 -1.44
C ASN A 142 14.16 -6.38 -0.73
N LEU A 143 14.81 -6.56 0.43
CA LEU A 143 15.24 -5.49 1.34
C LEU A 143 16.04 -4.32 0.70
N PRO A 144 16.96 -4.52 -0.27
CA PRO A 144 17.82 -3.43 -0.74
C PRO A 144 17.17 -2.48 -1.75
N VAL A 145 15.96 -2.77 -2.26
CA VAL A 145 15.32 -1.99 -3.33
C VAL A 145 14.00 -1.38 -2.85
N GLY A 146 13.95 -0.05 -2.77
CA GLY A 146 12.73 0.68 -2.45
C GLY A 146 11.65 0.57 -3.53
N ARG A 147 10.40 0.84 -3.15
CA ARG A 147 9.22 0.87 -4.03
C ARG A 147 9.07 2.22 -4.74
N ASN A 148 8.18 2.25 -5.72
CA ASN A 148 7.86 3.44 -6.49
C ASN A 148 6.43 3.93 -6.16
N VAL A 149 6.32 5.17 -5.68
CA VAL A 149 5.04 5.81 -5.34
C VAL A 149 4.22 6.13 -6.60
N ASP A 150 4.86 6.53 -7.70
CA ASP A 150 4.18 6.78 -8.98
C ASP A 150 3.51 5.52 -9.52
N GLU A 151 4.20 4.37 -9.44
CA GLU A 151 3.62 3.11 -9.88
C GLU A 151 2.46 2.68 -8.99
N THR A 152 2.57 2.92 -7.67
CA THR A 152 1.48 2.65 -6.73
C THR A 152 0.25 3.49 -7.08
N LEU A 153 0.42 4.78 -7.37
CA LEU A 153 -0.66 5.67 -7.81
C LEU A 153 -1.25 5.25 -9.16
N ARG A 154 -0.41 4.91 -10.13
CA ARG A 154 -0.85 4.48 -11.47
C ARG A 154 -1.73 3.23 -11.37
N VAL A 155 -1.29 2.22 -10.62
CA VAL A 155 -2.04 0.97 -10.43
C VAL A 155 -3.34 1.22 -9.65
N LEU A 156 -3.30 2.04 -8.59
CA LEU A 156 -4.49 2.45 -7.85
C LEU A 156 -5.54 3.09 -8.79
N GLN A 157 -5.11 4.05 -9.61
CA GLN A 157 -5.98 4.74 -10.56
C GLN A 157 -6.56 3.79 -11.61
N ALA A 158 -5.79 2.79 -12.07
CA ALA A 158 -6.28 1.78 -12.99
C ALA A 158 -7.41 0.94 -12.37
N PHE A 159 -7.25 0.52 -11.10
CA PHE A 159 -8.30 -0.22 -10.40
C PHE A 159 -9.54 0.63 -10.07
N GLN A 160 -9.37 1.93 -9.81
CA GLN A 160 -10.49 2.86 -9.67
C GLN A 160 -11.22 3.08 -11.00
N TYR A 161 -10.47 3.17 -12.09
CA TYR A 161 -11.03 3.32 -13.43
C TYR A 161 -11.90 2.11 -13.81
N ILE A 162 -11.37 0.89 -13.72
CA ILE A 162 -12.15 -0.31 -14.07
C ILE A 162 -13.32 -0.56 -13.11
N ARG A 163 -13.25 -0.09 -11.86
CA ARG A 163 -14.40 -0.14 -10.93
C ARG A 163 -15.53 0.79 -11.37
N SER A 164 -15.22 1.94 -11.96
CA SER A 164 -16.20 2.87 -12.52
C SER A 164 -16.61 2.55 -13.97
N HIS A 165 -15.80 1.77 -14.69
CA HIS A 165 -16.00 1.33 -16.07
C HIS A 165 -15.90 -0.20 -16.16
N PRO A 166 -16.90 -0.95 -15.66
CA PRO A 166 -16.80 -2.41 -15.49
C PRO A 166 -16.71 -3.18 -16.82
N ASP A 167 -17.06 -2.56 -17.94
CA ASP A 167 -16.99 -3.13 -19.28
C ASP A 167 -15.63 -2.86 -19.97
N GLU A 168 -14.65 -2.33 -19.25
CA GLU A 168 -13.34 -1.94 -19.78
C GLU A 168 -12.18 -2.51 -18.96
N VAL A 169 -11.01 -2.61 -19.60
CA VAL A 169 -9.74 -2.96 -18.96
C VAL A 169 -8.63 -2.00 -19.39
N CYS A 170 -7.68 -1.77 -18.49
CA CYS A 170 -6.51 -0.93 -18.72
C CYS A 170 -5.38 -1.74 -19.39
N PRO A 171 -4.81 -1.28 -20.53
CA PRO A 171 -3.65 -1.91 -21.17
C PRO A 171 -2.36 -1.78 -20.36
N ALA A 172 -1.28 -2.38 -20.88
CA ALA A 172 0.07 -2.17 -20.36
C ALA A 172 0.44 -0.68 -20.38
N ASP A 173 1.18 -0.25 -19.36
CA ASP A 173 1.65 1.14 -19.17
C ASP A 173 0.54 2.20 -19.13
N TRP A 174 -0.73 1.81 -18.96
CA TRP A 174 -1.86 2.73 -18.91
C TRP A 174 -1.69 3.78 -17.80
N THR A 175 -1.96 5.03 -18.18
CA THR A 175 -2.09 6.19 -17.29
C THR A 175 -3.44 6.89 -17.49
N PRO A 176 -3.91 7.71 -16.54
CA PRO A 176 -5.19 8.40 -16.66
C PRO A 176 -5.28 9.23 -17.94
N GLY A 177 -6.28 8.94 -18.77
CA GLY A 177 -6.50 9.58 -20.07
C GLY A 177 -6.08 8.73 -21.27
N ASP A 178 -5.31 7.66 -21.06
CA ASP A 178 -4.94 6.74 -22.11
C ASP A 178 -6.13 5.88 -22.57
N PRO A 179 -6.14 5.41 -23.83
CA PRO A 179 -7.17 4.52 -24.34
C PRO A 179 -7.24 3.21 -23.54
N THR A 180 -8.45 2.73 -23.35
CA THR A 180 -8.80 1.46 -22.70
C THR A 180 -9.41 0.51 -23.71
N MET A 181 -9.64 -0.74 -23.33
CA MET A 181 -10.25 -1.73 -24.21
C MET A 181 -11.42 -2.45 -23.55
N ASN A 182 -12.44 -2.74 -24.33
CA ASN A 182 -13.47 -3.68 -23.91
C ASN A 182 -12.91 -5.11 -23.95
N PRO A 183 -13.05 -5.93 -22.89
CA PRO A 183 -12.54 -7.29 -22.83
C PRO A 183 -13.42 -8.29 -23.62
N ASP A 184 -13.77 -7.95 -24.85
CA ASP A 184 -14.54 -8.76 -25.79
C ASP A 184 -13.76 -8.95 -27.10
N PRO A 185 -13.71 -10.17 -27.69
CA PRO A 185 -12.92 -10.45 -28.90
C PRO A 185 -13.29 -9.62 -30.14
N VAL A 186 -14.50 -9.05 -30.20
CA VAL A 186 -14.95 -8.20 -31.30
C VAL A 186 -14.71 -6.74 -30.97
N LYS A 187 -15.15 -6.28 -29.79
CA LYS A 187 -15.05 -4.86 -29.40
C LYS A 187 -13.61 -4.41 -29.14
N SER A 188 -12.74 -5.29 -28.63
CA SER A 188 -11.31 -4.98 -28.43
C SER A 188 -10.57 -4.55 -29.71
N LYS A 189 -11.09 -4.91 -30.90
CA LYS A 189 -10.50 -4.52 -32.18
C LYS A 189 -10.51 -3.00 -32.40
N GLU A 190 -11.43 -2.27 -31.78
CA GLU A 190 -11.45 -0.80 -31.83
C GLU A 190 -10.20 -0.21 -31.20
N TYR A 191 -9.80 -0.72 -30.02
CA TYR A 191 -8.56 -0.35 -29.36
C TYR A 191 -7.34 -0.71 -30.23
N PHE A 192 -7.23 -1.98 -30.68
CA PHE A 192 -6.07 -2.43 -31.44
C PHE A 192 -5.90 -1.71 -32.78
N ALA A 193 -6.99 -1.25 -33.41
CA ALA A 193 -6.94 -0.44 -34.63
C ALA A 193 -6.54 1.01 -34.36
N ALA A 194 -6.78 1.55 -33.15
CA ALA A 194 -6.45 2.93 -32.80
C ALA A 194 -4.99 3.13 -32.38
N VAL A 195 -4.34 2.08 -31.84
CA VAL A 195 -2.98 2.16 -31.28
C VAL A 195 -1.87 1.60 -32.20
N ASN A 196 -2.22 1.17 -33.41
CA ASN A 196 -1.30 0.69 -34.45
C ASN A 196 -1.52 1.43 -35.77
#